data_AF-A0A8K0D427-F1
#
_entry.id   AF-A0A8K0D427-F1
#
_cell.length_a   1.000
_cell.length_b   1.000
_cell.length_c   1.000
_cell.angle_alpha   90.00
_cell.angle_beta   90.00
_cell.angle_gamma   90.00
#
_symmetry.space_group_name_H-M   'P 1'
#
loop_
_entity.id
_entity.type
_entity.pdbx_description
1 polymer ?
#
loop_
_entity_poly.entity_id
_entity_poly.type
_entity_poly.pdbx_seq_one_letter_code
_entity_poly.pdbx_strand_id
1 'polypeptide(L)'
;MGRLRKPSNKPDVLSCLEFEKREDMSAFTAMILDGAAVVQLLGANKCKTFADFYNSKFKPYIDHILRNTSRVSIVFDRYIDGCLKNDTREKRGGHRNNIHIRANLSTVIPKNFKDFLNDADNKKQLFNILARQLIQECYAHKEIVCTTKVRIVRSNNSLDVSNLSPTWHEEADGRL
;
A
#
# COMPACT_ATOMS: atom_id res chain seq x y z
N MET A 1 -40.00 -21.38 -3.18
CA MET A 1 -39.81 -20.45 -2.04
C MET A 1 -38.55 -20.85 -1.27
N GLY A 2 -37.38 -20.32 -1.66
CA GLY A 2 -36.12 -20.60 -0.97
C GLY A 2 -35.95 -19.71 0.25
N ARG A 3 -35.88 -20.29 1.44
CA ARG A 3 -35.80 -19.57 2.72
C ARG A 3 -34.31 -19.38 3.08
N LEU A 4 -33.77 -18.18 2.84
CA LEU A 4 -32.41 -17.82 3.25
C LEU A 4 -32.31 -17.85 4.78
N ARG A 5 -31.47 -18.74 5.33
CA ARG A 5 -31.12 -18.75 6.76
C ARG A 5 -30.13 -17.62 7.03
N LYS A 6 -30.44 -16.73 7.98
CA LYS A 6 -29.48 -15.75 8.51
C LYS A 6 -28.61 -16.46 9.56
N PRO A 7 -27.28 -16.47 9.44
CA PRO A 7 -26.39 -17.05 10.44
C PRO A 7 -26.49 -16.25 11.75
N SER A 8 -26.50 -16.98 12.87
CA SER A 8 -26.72 -16.41 14.20
C SER A 8 -25.43 -15.99 14.89
N ASN A 9 -24.29 -16.60 14.54
CA ASN A 9 -22.97 -16.26 15.08
C ASN A 9 -21.86 -16.38 14.00
N LYS A 10 -20.77 -15.60 14.14
CA LYS A 10 -19.61 -15.59 13.22
C LYS A 10 -19.11 -16.99 12.75
N PRO A 11 -19.02 -18.03 13.59
CA PRO A 11 -18.58 -19.35 13.14
C PRO A 11 -19.56 -20.07 12.20
N ASP A 12 -20.84 -19.68 12.12
CA ASP A 12 -21.79 -20.28 11.16
C ASP A 12 -21.36 -20.06 9.71
N VAL A 13 -20.61 -18.98 9.45
CA VAL A 13 -20.08 -18.62 8.12
C VAL A 13 -18.94 -19.57 7.69
N LEU A 14 -18.25 -20.22 8.65
CA LEU A 14 -17.17 -21.18 8.33
C LEU A 14 -17.70 -22.40 7.59
N SER A 15 -18.95 -22.80 7.83
CA SER A 15 -19.58 -23.92 7.13
C SER A 15 -19.84 -23.65 5.64
N CYS A 16 -19.86 -22.38 5.23
CA CYS A 16 -20.01 -21.96 3.85
C CYS A 16 -18.68 -21.79 3.11
N LEU A 17 -17.56 -21.84 3.82
CA LEU A 17 -16.23 -21.83 3.21
C LEU A 17 -15.86 -23.28 2.92
N GLU A 18 -16.26 -23.75 1.73
CA GLU A 18 -15.69 -24.96 1.16
C GLU A 18 -14.17 -24.76 1.07
N PHE A 19 -13.43 -25.43 1.96
CA PHE A 19 -11.99 -25.55 1.83
C PHE A 19 -11.71 -26.49 0.67
N GLU A 20 -11.55 -25.93 -0.53
CA GLU A 20 -10.90 -26.66 -1.61
C GLU A 20 -9.53 -27.14 -1.09
N LYS A 21 -9.25 -28.43 -1.33
CA LYS A 21 -7.99 -29.07 -0.99
C LYS A 21 -6.84 -28.17 -1.46
N ARG A 22 -5.94 -27.83 -0.54
CA ARG A 22 -4.65 -27.25 -0.88
C ARG A 22 -3.88 -28.29 -1.70
N GLU A 23 -3.92 -28.17 -3.02
CA GLU A 23 -2.86 -28.70 -3.86
C GLU A 23 -1.53 -28.06 -3.42
N ASP A 24 -0.42 -28.76 -3.64
CA ASP A 24 0.92 -28.27 -3.31
C ASP A 24 1.16 -26.92 -4.01
N MET A 25 0.94 -25.84 -3.27
CA MET A 25 1.12 -24.48 -3.75
C MET A 25 2.62 -24.22 -3.87
N SER A 26 3.15 -24.46 -5.07
CA SER A 26 4.32 -23.76 -5.59
C SER A 26 4.33 -22.30 -5.09
N ALA A 27 5.51 -21.85 -4.64
CA ALA A 27 5.82 -20.56 -4.04
C ALA A 27 4.78 -19.45 -4.30
N PHE A 28 4.31 -18.77 -3.24
CA PHE A 28 3.37 -17.65 -3.30
C PHE A 28 3.55 -16.82 -4.57
N THR A 29 2.64 -16.99 -5.53
CA THR A 29 2.81 -16.40 -6.86
C THR A 29 2.70 -14.87 -6.82
N ALA A 30 1.98 -14.32 -5.83
CA ALA A 30 1.88 -12.89 -5.60
C ALA A 30 1.63 -12.53 -4.12
N MET A 31 2.10 -11.35 -3.70
CA MET A 31 1.75 -10.71 -2.43
C MET A 31 1.23 -9.29 -2.67
N ILE A 32 0.19 -8.88 -1.95
CA ILE A 32 -0.37 -7.52 -2.01
C ILE A 32 -0.06 -6.81 -0.69
N LEU A 33 0.47 -5.59 -0.76
CA LEU A 33 0.87 -4.77 0.39
C LEU A 33 0.08 -3.46 0.40
N ASP A 34 -0.44 -3.07 1.56
CA ASP A 34 -0.80 -1.67 1.81
C ASP A 34 0.49 -0.87 2.03
N GLY A 35 0.85 -0.06 1.04
CA GLY A 35 2.08 0.73 1.05
C GLY A 35 2.12 1.77 2.18
N ALA A 36 0.97 2.31 2.60
CA ALA A 36 0.92 3.28 3.69
C ALA A 36 1.20 2.57 5.03
N ALA A 37 0.66 1.37 5.23
CA ALA A 37 0.96 0.56 6.40
C ALA A 37 2.44 0.16 6.45
N VAL A 38 3.04 -0.24 5.32
CA VAL A 38 4.47 -0.60 5.25
C VAL A 38 5.36 0.60 5.63
N VAL A 39 5.07 1.80 5.12
CA VAL A 39 5.84 3.01 5.46
C VAL A 39 5.74 3.35 6.95
N GLN A 40 4.55 3.20 7.54
CA GLN A 40 4.35 3.40 8.98
C GLN A 40 5.10 2.36 9.81
N LEU A 41 5.05 1.09 9.40
CA LEU A 41 5.73 -0.02 10.07
C LEU A 41 7.26 0.18 10.11
N LEU A 42 7.86 0.54 8.97
CA LEU A 42 9.31 0.68 8.87
C LEU A 42 9.83 1.90 9.64
N GLY A 43 9.05 2.99 9.61
CA GLY A 43 9.41 4.28 10.19
C GLY A 43 10.71 4.87 9.62
N ALA A 44 10.99 6.14 9.87
CA ALA A 44 12.21 6.78 9.33
C ALA A 44 13.36 6.90 10.34
N ASN A 45 13.29 6.20 11.47
CA ASN A 45 14.34 6.22 12.50
C ASN A 45 15.72 5.92 11.89
N LYS A 46 16.72 6.76 12.19
CA LYS A 46 18.11 6.66 11.72
C LYS A 46 18.33 6.95 10.22
N CYS A 47 17.31 7.35 9.47
CA CYS A 47 17.46 7.82 8.09
C CYS A 47 17.62 9.36 8.09
N LYS A 48 18.57 9.91 7.34
CA LYS A 48 18.71 11.38 7.22
C LYS A 48 17.85 11.92 6.10
N THR A 49 17.77 11.22 4.97
CA THR A 49 17.03 11.61 3.78
C THR A 49 16.04 10.54 3.33
N PHE A 50 15.12 10.88 2.42
CA PHE A 50 14.22 9.89 1.83
C PHE A 50 14.95 8.87 0.94
N ALA A 51 16.10 9.24 0.35
CA ALA A 51 17.00 8.29 -0.30
C ALA A 51 17.54 7.27 0.70
N ASP A 52 17.98 7.71 1.89
CA ASP A 52 18.43 6.78 2.93
C ASP A 52 17.31 5.85 3.36
N PHE A 53 16.10 6.39 3.56
CA PHE A 53 14.93 5.58 3.91
C PHE A 53 14.61 4.52 2.84
N TYR A 54 14.65 4.91 1.56
CA TYR A 54 14.44 3.97 0.47
C TYR A 54 15.49 2.85 0.48
N ASN A 55 16.77 3.22 0.49
CA ASN A 55 17.88 2.27 0.35
C ASN A 55 18.10 1.39 1.59
N SER A 56 17.90 1.91 2.79
CA SER A 56 18.22 1.20 4.04
C SER A 56 17.04 0.46 4.66
N LYS A 57 15.79 0.79 4.27
CA LYS A 57 14.59 0.19 4.89
C LYS A 57 13.60 -0.31 3.87
N PHE A 58 13.09 0.57 3.01
CA PHE A 58 11.96 0.24 2.15
C PHE A 58 12.32 -0.80 1.10
N LYS A 59 13.38 -0.57 0.33
CA LYS A 59 13.85 -1.52 -0.68
C LYS A 59 14.26 -2.88 -0.05
N PRO A 60 15.08 -2.94 1.01
CA PRO A 60 15.42 -4.22 1.65
C PRO A 60 14.20 -5.02 2.13
N TYR A 61 13.14 -4.34 2.60
CA TYR A 61 11.89 -4.99 3.00
C TYR A 61 11.18 -5.62 1.80
N ILE A 62 11.06 -4.90 0.69
CA ILE A 62 10.46 -5.43 -0.55
C ILE A 62 11.31 -6.56 -1.14
N ASP A 63 12.64 -6.40 -1.16
CA ASP A 63 13.58 -7.43 -1.62
C ASP A 63 13.45 -8.72 -0.80
N HIS A 64 13.24 -8.62 0.53
CA HIS A 64 13.01 -9.77 1.39
C HIS A 64 11.73 -10.52 1.00
N ILE A 65 10.64 -9.80 0.73
CA ILE A 65 9.37 -10.38 0.28
C ILE A 65 9.54 -11.07 -1.08
N LEU A 66 10.27 -10.44 -2.00
CA LEU A 66 10.53 -10.98 -3.34
C LEU A 66 11.38 -12.25 -3.36
N ARG A 67 12.09 -12.60 -2.28
CA ARG A 67 12.77 -13.90 -2.17
C ARG A 67 11.78 -15.06 -2.24
N ASN A 68 10.61 -14.89 -1.63
CA ASN A 68 9.60 -15.95 -1.46
C ASN A 68 8.39 -15.78 -2.38
N THR A 69 8.35 -14.73 -3.19
CA THR A 69 7.23 -14.41 -4.07
C THR A 69 7.70 -14.11 -5.49
N SER A 70 6.91 -14.45 -6.51
CA SER A 70 7.22 -14.02 -7.90
C SER A 70 6.74 -12.61 -8.21
N ARG A 71 5.72 -12.12 -7.49
CA ARG A 71 5.14 -10.79 -7.69
C ARG A 71 4.83 -10.10 -6.37
N VAL A 72 5.07 -8.79 -6.31
CA VAL A 72 4.59 -7.93 -5.22
C VAL A 72 3.77 -6.78 -5.80
N SER A 73 2.53 -6.64 -5.35
CA SER A 73 1.66 -5.51 -5.68
C SER A 73 1.57 -4.57 -4.48
N ILE A 74 2.05 -3.34 -4.63
CA ILE A 74 2.02 -2.33 -3.57
C ILE A 74 0.93 -1.33 -3.89
N VAL A 75 -0.06 -1.26 -3.00
CA VAL A 75 -1.20 -0.36 -3.12
C VAL A 75 -0.93 0.88 -2.29
N PHE A 76 -0.70 2.02 -2.94
CA PHE A 76 -0.72 3.31 -2.27
C PHE A 76 -2.12 3.93 -2.42
N ASP A 77 -2.84 3.95 -1.30
CA ASP A 77 -4.24 4.34 -1.23
C ASP A 77 -4.50 5.77 -1.76
N ARG A 78 -5.61 5.97 -2.46
CA ARG A 78 -5.97 7.29 -3.04
C ARG A 78 -6.64 8.16 -1.97
N TYR A 79 -6.16 9.39 -1.86
CA TYR A 79 -6.87 10.48 -1.18
C TYR A 79 -7.58 11.31 -2.26
N ILE A 80 -8.91 11.18 -2.34
CA ILE A 80 -9.78 11.97 -3.21
C ILE A 80 -10.30 13.15 -2.38
N ASP A 81 -10.07 14.37 -2.85
CA ASP A 81 -10.55 15.56 -2.16
C ASP A 81 -12.09 15.63 -2.27
N GLY A 82 -12.76 15.93 -1.16
CA GLY A 82 -14.23 16.03 -1.09
C GLY A 82 -15.00 14.70 -0.96
N CYS A 83 -14.33 13.58 -0.71
CA CYS A 83 -15.00 12.32 -0.39
C CYS A 83 -15.36 12.22 1.11
N LEU A 84 -16.34 11.39 1.48
CA LEU A 84 -16.84 11.27 2.85
C LEU A 84 -15.74 10.83 3.84
N LYS A 85 -14.76 10.05 3.37
CA LYS A 85 -13.57 9.68 4.16
C LYS A 85 -12.61 10.85 4.36
N ASN A 86 -12.59 11.85 3.47
CA ASN A 86 -11.70 13.00 3.62
C ASN A 86 -12.05 13.79 4.88
N ASP A 87 -13.33 14.06 5.13
CA ASP A 87 -13.79 14.74 6.36
C ASP A 87 -13.42 13.96 7.64
N THR A 88 -13.52 12.63 7.59
CA THR A 88 -13.16 11.77 8.73
C THR A 88 -11.64 11.72 8.93
N ARG A 89 -10.87 11.81 7.84
CA ARG A 89 -9.40 11.83 7.84
C ARG A 89 -8.85 13.20 8.25
N GLU A 90 -9.45 14.31 7.82
CA GLU A 90 -9.17 15.66 8.31
C GLU A 90 -9.42 15.76 9.81
N LYS A 91 -10.49 15.14 10.32
CA LYS A 91 -10.71 15.07 11.78
C LYS A 91 -9.61 14.28 12.53
N ARG A 92 -8.99 13.27 11.89
CA ARG A 92 -7.88 12.46 12.46
C ARG A 92 -6.51 13.13 12.30
N GLY A 93 -6.26 13.83 11.20
CA GLY A 93 -4.98 14.48 10.88
C GLY A 93 -4.94 15.98 11.16
N GLY A 94 -6.07 16.62 11.46
CA GLY A 94 -6.21 18.06 11.66
C GLY A 94 -5.73 18.59 13.01
N HIS A 95 -5.02 17.79 13.80
CA HIS A 95 -4.50 18.22 15.09
C HIS A 95 -3.14 18.94 14.89
N ARG A 96 -3.18 20.28 14.94
CA ARG A 96 -2.17 21.29 15.34
C ARG A 96 -0.68 21.21 14.92
N ASN A 97 -0.13 20.08 14.47
CA ASN A 97 1.32 19.87 14.30
C ASN A 97 1.72 19.28 12.94
N ASN A 98 0.88 19.36 11.91
CA ASN A 98 1.27 18.85 10.59
C ASN A 98 2.46 19.64 10.04
N ILE A 99 3.52 18.92 9.71
CA ILE A 99 4.73 19.50 9.11
C ILE A 99 4.60 19.32 7.61
N HIS A 100 4.26 20.36 6.86
CA HIS A 100 4.24 20.28 5.41
C HIS A 100 5.65 20.44 4.84
N ILE A 101 6.19 19.39 4.20
CA ILE A 101 7.53 19.40 3.60
C ILE A 101 7.43 18.76 2.22
N ARG A 102 7.94 19.49 1.21
CA ARG A 102 8.09 18.92 -0.14
C ARG A 102 9.07 17.75 -0.09
N ALA A 103 8.57 16.54 -0.33
CA ALA A 103 9.39 15.34 -0.35
C ALA A 103 10.12 15.23 -1.69
N ASN A 104 11.43 15.01 -1.64
CA ASN A 104 12.26 14.54 -2.72
C ASN A 104 13.32 13.60 -2.13
N LEU A 105 14.13 12.92 -2.95
CA LEU A 105 15.10 11.94 -2.45
C LEU A 105 16.15 12.55 -1.51
N SER A 106 16.60 13.79 -1.75
CA SER A 106 17.59 14.49 -0.92
C SER A 106 16.99 15.27 0.24
N THR A 107 15.67 15.41 0.33
CA THR A 107 14.99 16.11 1.42
C THR A 107 15.31 15.41 2.73
N VAL A 108 15.74 16.20 3.71
CA VAL A 108 15.99 15.73 5.07
C VAL A 108 14.67 15.31 5.71
N ILE A 109 14.64 14.11 6.28
CA ILE A 109 13.46 13.61 6.95
C ILE A 109 13.23 14.40 8.24
N PRO A 110 12.02 14.92 8.46
CA PRO A 110 11.69 15.62 9.70
C PRO A 110 11.82 14.70 10.91
N LYS A 111 12.31 15.24 12.02
CA LYS A 111 12.49 14.49 13.29
C LYS A 111 11.19 13.78 13.72
N ASN A 112 10.05 14.44 13.56
CA ASN A 112 8.76 13.81 13.77
C ASN A 112 8.17 13.28 12.45
N PHE A 113 8.62 12.09 12.06
CA PHE A 113 8.15 11.43 10.86
C PHE A 113 6.65 11.11 10.90
N LYS A 114 6.08 10.90 12.09
CA LYS A 114 4.64 10.64 12.25
C LYS A 114 3.80 11.86 11.89
N ASP A 115 4.22 13.05 12.32
CA ASP A 115 3.54 14.30 11.97
C ASP A 115 3.67 14.61 10.47
N PHE A 116 4.83 14.31 9.87
CA PHE A 116 5.00 14.36 8.41
C PHE A 116 4.01 13.45 7.69
N LEU A 117 3.83 12.22 8.19
CA LEU A 117 2.85 11.27 7.68
C LEU A 117 1.41 11.60 8.09
N ASN A 118 1.09 12.69 8.79
CA ASN A 118 -0.30 13.09 8.99
C ASN A 118 -0.81 14.00 7.87
N ASP A 119 0.11 14.67 7.16
CA ASP A 119 -0.19 15.51 6.01
C ASP A 119 -0.40 14.65 4.74
N ALA A 120 -1.52 14.89 4.05
CA ALA A 120 -1.92 14.08 2.89
C ALA A 120 -1.03 14.32 1.65
N ASP A 121 -0.53 15.55 1.47
CA ASP A 121 0.33 15.90 0.35
C ASP A 121 1.73 15.34 0.52
N ASN A 122 2.25 15.35 1.75
CA ASN A 122 3.50 14.68 2.11
C ASN A 122 3.45 13.19 1.79
N LYS A 123 2.39 12.48 2.23
CA LYS A 123 2.18 11.06 1.91
C LYS A 123 2.17 10.84 0.40
N LYS A 124 1.37 11.64 -0.32
CA LYS A 124 1.25 11.56 -1.77
C LYS A 124 2.61 11.72 -2.45
N GLN A 125 3.42 12.69 -2.03
CA GLN A 125 4.75 12.90 -2.60
C GLN A 125 5.70 11.75 -2.26
N LEU A 126 5.74 11.32 -1.00
CA LEU A 126 6.58 10.19 -0.56
C LEU A 126 6.24 8.90 -1.31
N PHE A 127 4.96 8.53 -1.39
CA PHE A 127 4.52 7.30 -2.06
C PHE A 127 4.87 7.31 -3.54
N ASN A 128 4.74 8.46 -4.21
CA ASN A 128 5.17 8.61 -5.60
C ASN A 128 6.68 8.42 -5.77
N ILE A 129 7.49 8.92 -4.83
CA ILE A 129 8.95 8.72 -4.86
C ILE A 129 9.29 7.25 -4.70
N LEU A 130 8.72 6.58 -3.70
CA LEU A 130 8.98 5.15 -3.43
C LEU A 130 8.56 4.26 -4.61
N ALA A 131 7.37 4.50 -5.17
CA ALA A 131 6.90 3.77 -6.34
C ALA A 131 7.83 3.97 -7.56
N ARG A 132 8.27 5.21 -7.82
CA ARG A 132 9.18 5.52 -8.92
C ARG A 132 10.57 4.93 -8.75
N GLN A 133 11.08 4.83 -7.53
CA GLN A 133 12.37 4.20 -7.29
C GLN A 133 12.27 2.67 -7.50
N LEU A 134 11.25 2.02 -6.94
CA LEU A 134 11.07 0.56 -7.09
C LEU A 134 10.99 0.09 -8.55
N ILE A 135 10.33 0.87 -9.41
CA ILE A 135 10.18 0.53 -10.83
C ILE A 135 11.40 0.87 -11.69
N GLN A 136 12.36 1.63 -11.16
CA GLN A 136 13.67 1.84 -11.80
C GLN A 136 14.62 0.68 -11.52
N GLU A 137 14.36 -0.12 -10.49
CA GLU A 137 15.17 -1.30 -10.17
C GLU A 137 14.94 -2.43 -11.17
N CYS A 138 15.99 -3.21 -11.43
CA CYS A 138 15.90 -4.43 -12.22
C CYS A 138 15.71 -5.64 -11.32
N TYR A 139 14.52 -6.24 -11.37
CA TYR A 139 14.21 -7.47 -10.64
C TYR A 139 14.12 -8.65 -11.62
N ALA A 140 15.19 -9.42 -11.75
CA ALA A 140 15.25 -10.57 -12.67
C ALA A 140 14.15 -11.59 -12.32
N HIS A 141 13.30 -11.92 -13.30
CA HIS A 141 12.20 -12.88 -13.16
C HIS A 141 11.20 -12.59 -12.02
N LYS A 142 11.15 -11.35 -11.53
CA LYS A 142 10.16 -10.92 -10.55
C LYS A 142 9.41 -9.71 -11.05
N GLU A 143 8.22 -9.52 -10.51
CA GLU A 143 7.36 -8.42 -10.89
C GLU A 143 7.01 -7.54 -9.69
N ILE A 144 7.13 -6.23 -9.87
CA ILE A 144 6.58 -5.25 -8.95
C ILE A 144 5.49 -4.47 -9.67
N VAL A 145 4.34 -4.33 -9.03
CA VAL A 145 3.23 -3.49 -9.48
C VAL A 145 2.90 -2.48 -8.40
N CYS A 146 3.00 -1.19 -8.68
CA CYS A 146 2.67 -0.12 -7.75
C CYS A 146 1.45 0.65 -8.27
N THR A 147 0.38 0.76 -7.48
CA THR A 147 -0.72 1.68 -7.81
C THR A 147 -0.42 3.05 -7.22
N THR A 148 -0.16 4.04 -8.07
CA THR A 148 -0.08 5.46 -7.66
C THR A 148 -1.36 6.20 -8.07
N LYS A 149 -1.56 7.43 -7.57
CA LYS A 149 -2.77 8.24 -7.82
C LYS A 149 -3.22 8.34 -9.28
N VAL A 150 -2.31 8.20 -10.24
CA VAL A 150 -2.58 8.46 -11.67
C VAL A 150 -2.27 7.25 -12.55
N ARG A 151 -1.39 6.34 -12.11
CA ARG A 151 -0.89 5.25 -12.95
C ARG A 151 -0.51 4.04 -12.12
N ILE A 152 -0.75 2.88 -12.71
CA ILE A 152 -0.05 1.65 -12.33
C ILE A 152 1.36 1.76 -12.90
N VAL A 153 2.36 1.54 -12.05
CA VAL A 153 3.75 1.48 -12.49
C VAL A 153 4.26 0.07 -12.25
N ARG A 154 4.94 -0.51 -13.23
CA ARG A 154 5.36 -1.92 -13.21
C ARG A 154 6.81 -2.06 -13.63
N SER A 155 7.51 -3.04 -13.06
CA SER A 155 8.91 -3.35 -13.42
C SER A 155 9.05 -4.07 -14.75
N ASN A 156 8.02 -4.79 -15.21
CA ASN A 156 8.04 -5.55 -16.47
C ASN A 156 6.77 -5.32 -17.29
N ASN A 157 6.88 -5.28 -18.62
CA ASN A 157 5.78 -4.88 -19.51
C ASN A 157 4.83 -6.03 -19.93
N SER A 158 5.09 -7.26 -19.50
CA SER A 158 4.39 -8.47 -19.97
C SER A 158 3.03 -8.75 -19.32
N LEU A 159 2.69 -8.14 -18.18
CA LEU A 159 1.39 -8.38 -17.53
C LEU A 159 0.29 -7.46 -18.03
N ASP A 160 -0.84 -8.00 -18.43
CA ASP A 160 -2.03 -7.20 -18.68
C ASP A 160 -2.57 -6.61 -17.36
N VAL A 161 -2.50 -5.29 -17.25
CA VAL A 161 -2.97 -4.51 -16.10
C VAL A 161 -4.19 -3.65 -16.44
N SER A 162 -4.82 -3.89 -17.60
CA SER A 162 -5.99 -3.15 -18.07
C SER A 162 -7.13 -3.13 -17.05
N ASN A 163 -7.37 -4.27 -16.39
CA ASN A 163 -8.39 -4.44 -15.34
C ASN A 163 -7.99 -3.89 -13.96
N LEU A 164 -6.73 -3.50 -13.77
CA LEU A 164 -6.23 -2.87 -12.55
C LEU A 164 -6.34 -1.33 -12.60
N SER A 165 -6.91 -0.78 -13.69
CA SER A 165 -7.06 0.66 -13.86
C SER A 165 -7.75 1.28 -12.63
N PRO A 166 -7.43 2.54 -12.27
CA PRO A 166 -7.95 3.14 -11.06
C PRO A 166 -9.48 3.16 -11.09
N THR A 167 -10.11 2.31 -10.27
CA THR A 167 -11.56 2.33 -10.08
C THR A 167 -11.94 3.54 -9.23
N TRP A 168 -13.10 4.12 -9.50
CA TRP A 168 -13.68 5.21 -8.69
C TRP A 168 -14.33 4.70 -7.40
N HIS A 169 -14.07 3.44 -7.03
CA HIS A 169 -14.68 2.80 -5.89
C HIS A 169 -13.91 3.16 -4.62
N GLU A 170 -14.54 3.96 -3.77
CA GLU A 170 -14.07 4.26 -2.41
C GLU A 170 -14.53 3.12 -1.49
N GLU A 171 -13.60 2.37 -0.90
CA GLU A 171 -13.92 1.32 0.08
C GLU A 171 -14.70 1.94 1.24
N ALA A 172 -15.88 1.43 1.59
CA ALA A 172 -16.66 1.94 2.71
C ALA A 172 -16.26 1.20 4.00
N ASP A 173 -15.44 1.84 4.84
CA ASP A 173 -15.19 1.35 6.22
C ASP A 173 -16.42 1.62 7.08
N GLY A 174 -17.43 0.77 6.95
CA GLY A 174 -18.47 0.64 7.97
C GLY A 174 -17.84 0.03 9.21
N ARG A 175 -17.80 0.78 10.32
CA ARG A 175 -17.58 0.19 11.64
C ARG A 175 -18.67 -0.88 11.87
N LEU A 176 -18.26 -2.13 12.12
CA LEU A 176 -19.06 -3.08 12.88
C LEU A 176 -18.83 -2.82 14.38
#